data_AF-A0A061F032-F1
#
_entry.id   AF-A0A061F032-F1
#
_cell.length_a   1.000
_cell.length_b   1.000
_cell.length_c   1.000
_cell.angle_alpha   90.00
_cell.angle_beta   90.00
_cell.angle_gamma   90.00
#
_symmetry.space_group_name_H-M   'P 1'
#
loop_
_entity.id
_entity.type
_entity.pdbx_description
1 polymer ?
#
loop_
_entity_poly.entity_id
_entity_poly.type
_entity_poly.pdbx_seq_one_letter_code
_entity_poly.pdbx_strand_id
1 'polypeptide(L)'
;MLSFPRNPIKDCQFSVNFAFDPIQSPHYKIISIREASQESFKFEMDICSSDTDSWTASRISFDVDEEECITFEDAVFCNGMIHWNSYGNESLCFDPGPGVKIGSIHLDLYNHLHEQRFLAYKYFVDLSCI
;
A
#
# COMPACT_ATOMS: atom_id res chain seq x y z
N MET A 1 -10.24 -9.79 -19.13
CA MET A 1 -10.35 -10.12 -17.70
C MET A 1 -8.95 -10.06 -17.13
N LEU A 2 -8.64 -9.02 -16.35
CA LEU A 2 -7.36 -8.92 -15.65
C LEU A 2 -7.25 -10.14 -14.72
N SER A 3 -6.22 -10.96 -14.91
CA SER A 3 -5.88 -11.98 -13.92
C SER A 3 -5.27 -11.27 -12.72
N PHE A 4 -5.88 -11.41 -11.55
CA PHE A 4 -5.28 -10.92 -10.32
C PHE A 4 -3.93 -11.61 -10.08
N PRO A 5 -2.92 -10.87 -9.62
CA PRO A 5 -1.64 -11.44 -9.24
C PRO A 5 -1.90 -12.50 -8.18
N ARG A 6 -1.30 -13.67 -8.38
CA ARG A 6 -1.28 -14.72 -7.38
C ARG A 6 0.06 -14.65 -6.68
N ASN A 7 0.05 -14.84 -5.37
CA ASN A 7 1.29 -15.08 -4.66
C ASN A 7 1.90 -16.40 -5.18
N PRO A 8 3.10 -16.36 -5.80
CA PRO A 8 3.75 -17.58 -6.26
C PRO A 8 4.37 -18.38 -5.11
N ILE A 9 4.55 -17.76 -3.93
CA ILE A 9 5.22 -18.37 -2.77
C ILE A 9 4.15 -18.68 -1.71
N LYS A 10 4.07 -19.95 -1.30
CA LYS A 10 3.18 -20.35 -0.19
C LYS A 10 3.70 -19.76 1.13
N ASP A 11 2.77 -19.36 1.99
CA ASP A 11 3.05 -18.90 3.36
C ASP A 11 3.90 -17.61 3.46
N CYS A 12 4.02 -16.84 2.37
CA CYS A 12 4.62 -15.51 2.36
C CYS A 12 3.57 -14.41 2.35
N GLN A 13 3.91 -13.23 2.89
CA GLN A 13 2.97 -12.12 2.96
C GLN A 13 2.53 -11.67 1.56
N PHE A 14 1.22 -11.45 1.39
CA PHE A 14 0.63 -10.95 0.16
C PHE A 14 -0.54 -10.02 0.45
N SER A 15 -0.51 -8.82 -0.12
CA SER A 15 -1.59 -7.84 0.00
C SER A 15 -1.97 -7.24 -1.35
N VAL A 16 -3.22 -6.83 -1.47
CA VAL A 16 -3.74 -6.09 -2.61
C VAL A 16 -4.43 -4.83 -2.10
N ASN A 17 -3.95 -3.68 -2.54
CA ASN A 17 -4.44 -2.37 -2.15
C ASN A 17 -5.02 -1.64 -3.37
N PHE A 18 -6.01 -0.79 -3.13
CA PHE A 18 -6.74 -0.07 -4.17
C PHE A 18 -6.53 1.43 -4.01
N ALA A 19 -6.17 2.12 -5.10
CA ALA A 19 -6.02 3.57 -5.14
C ALA A 19 -6.97 4.15 -6.17
N PHE A 20 -7.91 4.99 -5.72
CA PHE A 20 -8.91 5.62 -6.56
C PHE A 20 -9.30 6.99 -6.01
N ASP A 21 -9.19 8.00 -6.85
CA ASP A 21 -9.68 9.36 -6.59
C ASP A 21 -10.60 9.77 -7.75
N PRO A 22 -11.94 9.63 -7.60
CA PRO A 22 -12.89 9.96 -8.65
C PRO A 22 -12.92 11.45 -9.00
N ILE A 23 -12.40 12.33 -8.14
CA ILE A 23 -12.34 13.77 -8.38
C ILE A 23 -11.19 14.07 -9.35
N GLN A 24 -10.06 13.36 -9.22
CA GLN A 24 -8.89 13.56 -10.07
C GLN A 24 -8.94 12.76 -11.38
N SER A 25 -9.48 11.53 -11.35
CA SER A 25 -9.45 10.64 -12.51
C SER A 25 -10.57 9.58 -12.44
N PRO A 26 -11.18 9.21 -13.58
CA PRO A 26 -12.08 8.05 -13.61
C PRO A 26 -11.32 6.71 -13.51
N HIS A 27 -9.99 6.74 -13.56
CA HIS A 27 -9.15 5.55 -13.54
C HIS A 27 -8.66 5.22 -12.13
N TYR A 28 -8.63 3.93 -11.81
CA TYR A 28 -8.10 3.39 -10.56
C TYR A 28 -6.79 2.65 -10.80
N LYS A 29 -6.08 2.38 -9.70
CA LYS A 29 -4.89 1.52 -9.67
C LYS A 29 -5.05 0.42 -8.63
N ILE A 30 -4.57 -0.78 -8.98
CA ILE A 30 -4.46 -1.93 -8.07
C ILE A 30 -2.98 -2.13 -7.78
N ILE A 31 -2.63 -2.17 -6.50
CA ILE A 31 -1.26 -2.33 -6.02
C ILE A 31 -1.18 -3.70 -5.36
N SER A 32 -0.38 -4.60 -5.89
CA SER A 32 -0.12 -5.90 -5.28
C SER A 32 1.26 -5.89 -4.66
N ILE A 33 1.36 -6.36 -3.42
CA ILE A 33 2.60 -6.43 -2.65
C ILE A 33 2.81 -7.88 -2.25
N ARG A 34 4.02 -8.37 -2.38
CA ARG A 34 4.43 -9.71 -1.96
C ARG A 34 5.80 -9.68 -1.34
N GLU A 35 6.02 -10.55 -0.37
CA GLU A 35 7.35 -10.86 0.11
C GLU A 35 8.17 -11.55 -0.99
N ALA A 36 9.44 -11.16 -1.17
CA ALA A 36 10.31 -11.72 -2.19
C ALA A 36 10.77 -13.15 -1.83
N SER A 37 10.89 -13.44 -0.54
CA SER A 37 11.21 -14.74 0.05
C SER A 37 10.74 -14.80 1.50
N GLN A 38 10.60 -15.99 2.06
CA GLN A 38 10.16 -16.18 3.44
C GLN A 38 11.11 -15.50 4.44
N GLU A 39 10.58 -14.70 5.35
CA GLU A 39 11.32 -13.95 6.38
C GLU A 39 12.33 -12.96 5.80
N SER A 40 12.14 -12.56 4.54
CA SER A 40 12.91 -11.48 3.95
C SER A 40 12.04 -10.25 4.03
N PHE A 41 12.45 -9.25 4.82
CA PHE A 41 11.84 -7.92 4.83
C PHE A 41 12.04 -7.17 3.49
N LYS A 42 12.06 -7.92 2.39
CA LYS A 42 12.21 -7.52 1.00
C LYS A 42 10.89 -7.78 0.32
N PHE A 43 10.33 -6.72 -0.22
CA PHE A 43 9.02 -6.75 -0.85
C PHE A 43 9.12 -6.39 -2.31
N GLU A 44 8.18 -6.92 -3.05
CA GLU A 44 8.00 -6.64 -4.46
C GLU A 44 6.59 -6.17 -4.70
N MET A 45 6.46 -5.18 -5.55
CA MET A 45 5.21 -4.52 -5.85
C MET A 45 4.97 -4.47 -7.36
N ASP A 46 3.75 -4.83 -7.74
CA ASP A 46 3.23 -4.66 -9.09
C ASP A 46 2.02 -3.71 -9.06
N ILE A 47 1.88 -2.86 -10.07
CA ILE A 47 0.79 -1.88 -10.16
C ILE A 47 0.02 -2.13 -11.46
N CYS A 48 -1.29 -2.31 -11.38
CA CYS A 48 -2.19 -2.29 -12.52
C CYS A 48 -2.89 -0.95 -12.60
N SER A 49 -2.95 -0.35 -13.79
CA SER A 49 -3.77 0.84 -14.05
C SER A 49 -4.98 0.46 -14.87
N SER A 50 -6.17 0.93 -14.50
CA SER A 50 -7.37 0.75 -15.32
C SER A 50 -7.35 1.60 -16.59
N ASP A 51 -6.47 2.60 -16.66
CA ASP A 51 -6.28 3.44 -17.85
C ASP A 51 -5.69 2.61 -19.02
N THR A 52 -4.67 1.80 -18.70
CA THR A 52 -3.94 1.01 -19.69
C THR A 52 -4.36 -0.47 -19.70
N ASP A 53 -5.31 -0.86 -18.85
CA ASP A 53 -5.75 -2.24 -18.60
C ASP A 53 -4.58 -3.23 -18.51
N SER A 54 -3.50 -2.82 -17.86
CA SER A 54 -2.24 -3.58 -17.84
C SER A 54 -1.47 -3.40 -16.54
N TRP A 55 -0.78 -4.48 -16.17
CA TRP A 55 0.19 -4.49 -15.08
C TRP A 55 1.49 -3.81 -15.54
N THR A 56 2.10 -3.07 -14.62
CA THR A 56 3.42 -2.48 -14.83
C THR A 56 4.43 -3.61 -14.99
N ALA A 57 5.16 -3.62 -16.10
CA ALA A 57 6.16 -4.66 -16.38
C ALA A 57 7.37 -4.60 -15.42
N SER A 58 7.58 -3.48 -14.73
CA SER A 58 8.64 -3.26 -13.76
C SER A 58 8.13 -3.63 -12.36
N ARG A 59 8.57 -4.78 -11.86
CA ARG A 59 8.45 -5.20 -10.47
C ARG A 59 9.27 -4.22 -9.62
N ILE A 60 8.60 -3.43 -8.78
CA ILE A 60 9.26 -2.49 -7.87
C ILE A 60 9.72 -3.29 -6.66
N SER A 61 11.01 -3.27 -6.34
CA SER A 61 11.55 -3.94 -5.16
C SER A 61 11.95 -2.92 -4.10
N PHE A 62 11.65 -3.20 -2.84
CA PHE A 62 12.01 -2.35 -1.71
C PHE A 62 12.24 -3.17 -0.45
N ASP A 63 13.07 -2.65 0.45
CA ASP A 63 13.33 -3.23 1.76
C ASP A 63 12.52 -2.48 2.82
N VAL A 64 12.11 -3.18 3.86
CA VAL A 64 11.43 -2.65 5.05
C VAL A 64 12.29 -2.99 6.25
N ASP A 65 12.38 -2.09 7.22
CA ASP A 65 13.05 -2.39 8.48
C ASP A 65 12.15 -3.31 9.34
N GLU A 66 12.74 -4.37 9.88
CA GLU A 66 12.06 -5.34 10.75
C GLU A 66 11.41 -4.66 11.96
N GLU A 67 12.06 -3.63 12.50
CA GLU A 67 11.57 -2.90 13.68
C GLU A 67 10.25 -2.16 13.40
N GLU A 68 9.96 -1.84 12.13
CA GLU A 68 8.79 -1.04 11.77
C GLU A 68 7.48 -1.82 11.71
N CYS A 69 7.54 -3.14 11.58
CA CYS A 69 6.36 -4.02 11.62
C CYS A 69 5.21 -3.51 10.73
N ILE A 70 5.51 -3.21 9.45
CA ILE A 70 4.54 -2.68 8.48
C ILE A 70 3.42 -3.71 8.19
N THR A 71 2.18 -3.25 8.20
CA THR A 71 0.99 -4.06 7.86
C THR A 71 0.41 -3.65 6.52
N PHE A 72 0.79 -4.37 5.45
CA PHE A 72 0.30 -4.06 4.10
C PHE A 72 -1.20 -4.31 3.87
N GLU A 73 -1.88 -5.00 4.79
CA GLU A 73 -3.34 -5.24 4.77
C GLU A 73 -4.12 -4.03 5.29
N ASP A 74 -3.49 -3.18 6.11
CA ASP A 74 -4.08 -1.97 6.67
C ASP A 74 -3.57 -0.75 5.91
N ALA A 75 -4.10 -0.58 4.69
CA ALA A 75 -3.77 0.54 3.82
C ALA A 75 -4.94 1.51 3.68
N VAL A 76 -4.63 2.80 3.60
CA VAL A 76 -5.58 3.86 3.26
C VAL A 76 -5.03 4.68 2.10
N PHE A 77 -5.84 4.90 1.07
CA PHE A 77 -5.51 5.85 0.01
C PHE A 77 -6.05 7.24 0.37
N CYS A 78 -5.18 8.20 0.59
CA CYS A 78 -5.54 9.59 0.87
C CYS A 78 -4.47 10.57 0.38
N ASN A 79 -4.89 11.79 0.04
CA ASN A 79 -3.99 12.84 -0.49
C ASN A 79 -3.09 12.37 -1.65
N GLY A 80 -3.61 11.49 -2.50
CA GLY A 80 -2.88 10.96 -3.65
C GLY A 80 -1.87 9.84 -3.34
N MET A 81 -1.74 9.40 -2.09
CA MET A 81 -0.80 8.36 -1.67
C MET A 81 -1.51 7.22 -0.95
N ILE A 82 -0.91 6.03 -0.99
CA ILE A 82 -1.26 4.93 -0.10
C ILE A 82 -0.42 5.06 1.16
N HIS A 83 -1.08 4.97 2.30
CA HIS A 83 -0.46 4.91 3.62
C HIS A 83 -0.69 3.54 4.21
N TRP A 84 0.39 2.81 4.50
CA TRP A 84 0.33 1.56 5.24
C TRP A 84 0.57 1.81 6.72
N ASN A 85 -0.25 1.17 7.54
CA ASN A 85 -0.07 1.19 8.97
C ASN A 85 1.18 0.41 9.39
N SER A 86 1.68 0.73 10.58
CA SER A 86 2.86 0.14 11.18
C SER A 86 2.69 0.06 12.70
N TYR A 87 3.40 -0.89 13.31
CA TYR A 87 3.48 -0.97 14.77
C TYR A 87 4.79 -0.38 15.33
N GLY A 88 5.70 0.07 14.47
CA GLY A 88 6.91 0.80 14.82
C GLY A 88 6.73 2.32 14.83
N ASN A 89 7.84 3.05 14.69
CA ASN A 89 7.88 4.51 14.77
C ASN A 89 7.73 5.19 13.41
N GLU A 90 7.69 4.44 12.32
CA GLU A 90 7.55 4.95 10.96
C GLU A 90 6.35 4.31 10.26
N SER A 91 5.62 5.10 9.48
CA SER A 91 4.65 4.57 8.52
C SER A 91 5.24 4.58 7.11
N LEU A 92 4.86 3.60 6.29
CA LEU A 92 5.29 3.54 4.90
C LEU A 92 4.23 4.19 4.01
N CYS A 93 4.66 5.05 3.09
CA CYS A 93 3.78 5.65 2.11
C CYS A 93 4.27 5.42 0.67
N PHE A 94 3.31 5.42 -0.25
CA PHE A 94 3.57 5.17 -1.66
C PHE A 94 2.73 6.09 -2.54
N ASP A 95 3.41 6.78 -3.45
CA ASP A 95 2.79 7.57 -4.51
C ASP A 95 2.63 6.70 -5.78
N PRO A 96 1.40 6.30 -6.16
CA PRO A 96 1.15 5.54 -7.37
C PRO A 96 1.21 6.40 -8.66
N GLY A 97 1.55 7.68 -8.56
CA GLY A 97 1.69 8.63 -9.66
C GLY A 97 2.90 8.40 -10.56
N PRO A 98 3.13 9.30 -11.54
CA PRO A 98 4.28 9.21 -12.43
C PRO A 98 5.59 9.44 -11.67
N GLY A 99 6.46 8.43 -11.70
CA GLY A 99 7.68 8.38 -10.90
C GLY A 99 7.41 7.75 -9.55
N VAL A 100 7.61 6.43 -9.48
CA VAL A 100 7.46 5.59 -8.27
C VAL A 100 8.26 6.22 -7.12
N LYS A 101 7.57 6.58 -6.05
CA LYS A 101 8.18 7.05 -4.81
C LYS A 101 7.63 6.26 -3.64
N ILE A 102 8.54 5.58 -2.95
CA ILE A 102 8.29 4.96 -1.66
C ILE A 102 9.02 5.81 -0.63
N GLY A 103 8.36 6.15 0.46
CA GLY A 103 8.94 6.94 1.53
C GLY A 103 8.47 6.46 2.91
N SER A 104 9.27 6.74 3.92
CA SER A 104 8.90 6.58 5.32
C SER A 104 8.49 7.93 5.92
N ILE A 105 7.48 7.91 6.77
CA ILE A 105 7.06 9.06 7.57
C ILE A 105 7.33 8.70 9.03
N HIS A 106 8.31 9.38 9.63
CA HIS A 106 8.61 9.26 11.06
C HIS A 106 7.46 9.83 11.89
N LEU A 107 6.98 9.02 12.83
CA LEU A 107 5.91 9.35 13.76
C LEU A 107 6.57 9.68 15.10
N ASP A 108 6.71 10.98 15.40
CA ASP A 108 7.43 11.45 16.59
C ASP A 108 6.84 10.97 17.93
N LEU A 109 5.66 10.36 17.93
CA LEU A 109 5.02 9.78 19.11
C LEU A 109 4.12 8.60 18.70
N TYR A 110 4.54 7.37 19.02
CA TYR A 110 3.62 6.23 19.09
C TYR A 110 2.65 6.46 20.25
N ASN A 111 1.56 7.16 19.96
CA ASN A 111 0.44 7.35 20.87
C ASN A 111 -0.75 6.62 20.28
N HIS A 112 -1.63 6.06 21.13
CA HIS A 112 -2.94 5.50 20.76
C HIS A 112 -3.76 6.39 19.79
N LEU A 113 -3.41 7.67 19.70
CA LEU A 113 -3.92 8.65 18.74
C LEU A 113 -3.56 8.36 17.27
N HIS A 114 -2.44 7.69 16.97
CA HIS A 114 -2.06 7.31 15.60
C HIS A 114 -2.98 6.22 15.07
N GLU A 115 -3.15 5.14 15.83
CA GLU A 115 -4.11 4.08 15.54
C GLU A 115 -5.53 4.66 15.43
N GLN A 116 -5.94 5.53 16.37
CA GLN A 116 -7.24 6.21 16.29
C GLN A 116 -7.38 7.13 15.07
N ARG A 117 -6.32 7.80 14.62
CA ARG A 117 -6.34 8.63 13.40
C ARG A 117 -6.43 7.77 12.15
N PHE A 118 -5.65 6.69 12.06
CA PHE A 118 -5.71 5.73 10.95
C PHE A 118 -7.09 5.06 10.89
N LEU A 119 -7.62 4.63 12.04
CA LEU A 119 -8.99 4.11 12.15
C LEU A 119 -10.01 5.18 11.75
N ALA A 120 -9.88 6.42 12.21
CA ALA A 120 -10.77 7.51 11.80
C ALA A 120 -10.72 7.79 10.29
N TYR A 121 -9.54 7.72 9.67
CA TYR A 121 -9.41 7.80 8.21
C TYR A 121 -10.09 6.62 7.52
N LYS A 122 -9.90 5.39 8.01
CA LYS A 122 -10.57 4.18 7.51
C LYS A 122 -12.10 4.33 7.58
N TYR A 123 -12.63 4.74 8.73
CA TYR A 123 -14.05 5.01 8.93
C TYR A 123 -14.61 6.11 8.01
N PHE A 124 -13.87 7.19 7.80
CA PHE A 124 -14.32 8.29 6.93
C PHE A 124 -14.34 7.87 5.45
N VAL A 125 -13.32 7.13 5.00
CA VAL A 125 -13.26 6.59 3.64
C VAL A 125 -14.43 5.63 3.40
N ASP A 126 -14.70 4.71 4.34
CA ASP A 126 -15.80 3.75 4.23
C ASP A 126 -17.18 4.45 4.14
N LEU A 127 -17.39 5.55 4.86
CA LEU A 127 -18.62 6.35 4.79
C LEU A 127 -18.76 7.17 3.51
N SER A 128 -17.66 7.58 2.88
CA SER A 128 -17.67 8.33 1.61
C SER A 128 -17.91 7.47 0.38
N CYS A 129 -17.83 6.14 0.54
CA CYS A 129 -18.07 5.14 -0.50
C CYS A 129 -19.53 4.63 -0.54
N ILE A 130 -20.43 5.19 0.27
CA ILE A 130 -21.88 4.87 0.34
C ILE A 130 -22.69 6.03 -0.27
#